data_AF-A0A8S0FEC9-F1
#
_entry.id   AF-A0A8S0FEC9-F1
#
_cell.length_a   1.000
_cell.length_b   1.000
_cell.length_c   1.000
_cell.angle_alpha   90.00
_cell.angle_beta   90.00
_cell.angle_gamma   90.00
#
_symmetry.space_group_name_H-M   'P 1'
#
loop_
_entity.id
_entity.type
_entity.pdbx_description
1 polymer ?
#
loop_
_entity_poly.entity_id
_entity_poly.type
_entity_poly.pdbx_seq_one_letter_code
_entity_poly.pdbx_strand_id
1 'polypeptide(L)' 'MALRLAGTPIGPNDTAIAGHAIAACAILVTNNVREFERVPGLVLEDWVR' A
#
# COMPACT_ATOMS: atom_id res chain seq x y z
N MET A 1 -22.14 -7.94 -9.12
CA MET A 1 -21.76 -6.52 -9.28
C MET A 1 -20.64 -6.19 -8.30
N ALA A 2 -19.40 -6.55 -8.62
CA ALA A 2 -18.25 -6.21 -7.78
C ALA A 2 -17.58 -4.97 -8.37
N LEU A 3 -17.79 -3.84 -7.70
CA LEU A 3 -17.23 -2.55 -8.02
C LEU A 3 -15.69 -2.66 -7.94
N ARG A 4 -15.02 -2.82 -9.10
CA ARG A 4 -13.58 -2.61 -9.24
C ARG A 4 -13.34 -1.12 -9.00
N LEU A 5 -13.19 -0.73 -7.74
CA LEU A 5 -12.94 0.64 -7.34
C LEU A 5 -11.59 1.10 -7.89
N ALA A 6 -11.68 2.11 -8.76
CA ALA A 6 -10.71 3.10 -9.16
C ALA A 6 -9.28 2.96 -8.60
N GLY A 7 -8.36 2.48 -9.44
CA GLY A 7 -6.93 2.56 -9.21
C GLY A 7 -6.17 1.54 -10.05
N THR A 8 -4.98 1.91 -10.54
CA THR A 8 -4.04 0.93 -11.09
C THR A 8 -3.68 -0.04 -9.96
N PRO A 9 -4.01 -1.34 -10.08
CA PRO A 9 -3.76 -2.29 -9.00
C PRO A 9 -2.26 -2.34 -8.69
N ILE A 10 -1.93 -2.38 -7.39
CA ILE A 10 -0.56 -2.64 -6.93
C ILE A 10 -0.23 -4.12 -7.12
N GLY A 11 1.06 -4.45 -7.08
CA GLY A 11 1.51 -5.84 -7.18
C GLY A 11 0.75 -6.82 -6.26
N PRO A 12 0.62 -8.10 -6.65
CA PRO A 12 -0.09 -9.09 -5.84
C PRO A 12 0.53 -9.28 -4.45
N ASN A 13 1.87 -9.19 -4.33
CA ASN A 13 2.54 -9.20 -3.04
C ASN A 13 2.31 -7.90 -2.26
N ASP A 14 2.34 -6.77 -2.94
CA ASP A 14 2.15 -5.45 -2.33
C ASP A 14 0.77 -5.31 -1.72
N THR A 15 -0.24 -5.96 -2.31
CA THR A 15 -1.59 -6.04 -1.75
C THR A 15 -1.59 -6.71 -0.38
N ALA A 16 -0.85 -7.83 -0.22
CA ALA A 16 -0.74 -8.52 1.06
C ALA A 16 0.08 -7.72 2.09
N ILE A 17 1.17 -7.08 1.65
CA ILE A 17 2.02 -6.21 2.49
C ILE A 17 1.21 -5.03 3.03
N ALA A 18 0.50 -4.31 2.15
CA ALA A 18 -0.32 -3.16 2.50
C ALA A 18 -1.48 -3.56 3.43
N GLY A 19 -2.16 -4.67 3.14
CA GLY A 19 -3.22 -5.20 3.98
C GLY A 19 -2.72 -5.56 5.38
N HIS A 20 -1.53 -6.17 5.49
CA HIS A 20 -0.92 -6.49 6.78
C HIS A 20 -0.55 -5.23 7.57
N ALA A 21 0.06 -4.23 6.94
CA ALA A 21 0.41 -2.97 7.59
C ALA A 21 -0.82 -2.22 8.13
N ILE A 22 -1.90 -2.17 7.35
CA ILE A 22 -3.18 -1.57 7.76
C ILE A 22 -3.78 -2.33 8.96
N ALA A 23 -3.83 -3.66 8.88
CA ALA A 23 -4.38 -4.50 9.96
C ALA A 23 -3.58 -4.38 11.26
N ALA A 24 -2.27 -4.13 11.16
CA ALA A 24 -1.37 -3.93 12.29
C ALA A 24 -1.31 -2.48 12.81
N CYS A 25 -2.02 -1.54 12.18
CA CYS A 25 -1.87 -0.10 12.44
C CYS A 25 -0.39 0.36 12.37
N ALA A 26 0.37 -0.20 11.43
CA ALA A 26 1.81 0.01 11.30
C ALA A 26 2.15 0.99 10.17
N ILE A 27 3.32 1.62 10.28
CA ILE A 27 3.94 2.40 9.22
C ILE A 27 4.71 1.44 8.30
N LEU A 28 4.41 1.48 7.00
CA LEU A 28 5.18 0.73 6.01
C LEU A 28 6.35 1.57 5.51
N VAL A 29 7.57 1.14 5.86
CA VAL A 29 8.80 1.70 5.31
C VAL A 29 9.06 1.04 3.94
N THR A 30 9.19 1.84 2.88
CA THR A 30 9.42 1.33 1.52
C THR A 30 10.17 2.33 0.65
N ASN A 31 11.00 1.84 -0.28
CA ASN A 31 11.61 2.65 -1.34
C ASN A 31 10.75 2.71 -2.61
N ASN A 32 9.61 2.00 -2.64
CA ASN A 32 8.64 2.00 -3.74
C ASN A 32 7.39 2.80 -3.37
N VAL A 33 7.58 4.01 -2.83
CA VAL A 33 6.49 4.88 -2.35
C VAL A 33 5.41 5.10 -3.41
N ARG A 34 5.81 5.21 -4.68
CA ARG A 34 4.91 5.48 -5.82
C ARG A 34 3.85 4.40 -6.05
N GLU A 35 4.15 3.17 -5.68
CA GLU A 35 3.20 2.06 -5.78
C GLU A 35 2.27 2.03 -4.58
N PHE A 36 2.84 2.14 -3.37
CA PHE A 36 2.09 2.05 -2.12
C PHE A 36 1.25 3.30 -1.79
N GLU A 37 1.59 4.48 -2.31
CA GLU A 37 0.81 5.72 -2.12
C GLU A 37 -0.62 5.62 -2.67
N ARG A 38 -0.87 4.64 -3.55
CA ARG A 38 -2.19 4.36 -4.15
C ARG A 38 -3.13 3.62 -3.20
N VAL A 39 -2.63 3.11 -2.07
CA VAL A 39 -3.43 2.35 -1.10
C VAL A 39 -4.07 3.32 -0.09
N PRO A 40 -5.40 3.48 -0.09
CA PRO A 40 -6.06 4.35 0.87
C PRO A 40 -5.87 3.84 2.30
N GLY A 41 -5.47 4.74 3.21
CA GLY A 41 -5.31 4.43 4.64
C GLY A 41 -3.98 3.79 5.03
N LEU A 42 -3.06 3.58 4.09
CA LEU A 42 -1.71 3.11 4.37
C LEU A 42 -0.81 4.29 4.79
N VAL A 43 -0.08 4.14 5.89
CA VAL A 43 0.91 5.12 6.35
C VAL A 43 2.30 4.69 5.87
N LEU A 44 3.05 5.62 5.29
CA LEU A 44 4.32 5.33 4.60
C LEU A 44 5.47 6.18 5.13
N GLU A 45 6.67 5.59 5.12
CA GLU A 45 7.94 6.27 5.29
C GLU A 45 8.94 5.82 4.22
N ASP A 46 9.79 6.75 3.77
CA ASP A 46 10.91 6.49 2.87
C ASP A 46 12.21 6.79 3.61
N TRP A 47 13.03 5.77 3.81
CA TRP A 47 14.32 5.89 4.53
C TRP A 47 15.53 5.94 3.58
N VAL A 48 15.32 5.71 2.28
CA VAL A 48 16.41 5.70 1.28
C VAL A 48 16.64 7.11 0.73
N ARG A 49 15.86 8.07 1.20
CA ARG A 49 15.76 9.42 0.68
C ARG A 49 16.10 10.47 1.73
#